data_AF-A0A3R6IJ42-F1
#
_entry.id   AF-A0A3R6IJ42-F1
#
_cell.length_a   1.000
_cell.length_b   1.000
_cell.length_c   1.000
_cell.angle_alpha   90.00
_cell.angle_beta   90.00
_cell.angle_gamma   90.00
#
_symmetry.space_group_name_H-M   'P 1'
#
loop_
_entity.id
_entity.type
_entity.pdbx_description
1 polymer ?
#
loop_
_entity_poly.entity_id
_entity_poly.type
_entity_poly.pdbx_seq_one_letter_code
_entity_poly.pdbx_strand_id
1 'polypeptide(L)'
;MYFDKTVPDLRVDGKCVREMSAAEFFRKTWEAVKLVPEGKAAIDTFDYVNVTDLAYLLPGCDNIRFTTEIEPGGSEGVYLDIGVCYTLDGESETKLYLATIKTLDDGAGGFMNMGIAAGLWLYYANAAYNYSFDW
;
A
#
# COMPACT_ATOMS: atom_id res chain seq x y z
N MET A 1 0.98 8.93 20.97
CA MET A 1 0.14 7.86 20.37
C MET A 1 1.01 6.63 20.31
N TYR A 2 0.79 5.66 21.20
CA TYR A 2 1.48 4.38 21.14
C TYR A 2 0.82 3.59 20.01
N PHE A 3 1.50 3.42 18.87
CA PHE A 3 1.06 2.45 17.88
C PHE A 3 1.27 1.07 18.52
N ASP A 4 0.15 0.42 18.84
CA ASP A 4 0.13 -0.93 19.38
C ASP A 4 0.90 -1.85 18.42
N LYS A 5 1.77 -2.70 18.98
CA LYS A 5 2.74 -3.53 18.24
C LYS A 5 2.08 -4.72 17.53
N THR A 6 0.77 -4.72 17.39
CA THR A 6 0.02 -5.76 16.69
C THR A 6 0.04 -5.47 15.20
N VAL A 7 1.22 -5.60 14.57
CA VAL A 7 1.28 -5.84 13.12
C VAL A 7 0.48 -7.11 12.89
N PRO A 8 -0.60 -7.09 12.08
CA PRO A 8 -1.37 -8.29 11.81
C PRO A 8 -0.45 -9.40 11.31
N ASP A 9 -0.72 -10.67 11.61
CA ASP A 9 0.01 -11.76 10.95
C ASP A 9 -0.37 -11.76 9.47
N LEU A 10 0.58 -11.35 8.62
CA LEU A 10 0.34 -11.18 7.20
C LEU A 10 0.61 -12.46 6.39
N ARG A 11 0.95 -13.60 7.01
CA ARG A 11 1.09 -14.90 6.32
C ARG A 11 -0.25 -15.38 5.74
N VAL A 12 -0.31 -15.69 4.44
CA VAL A 12 -1.47 -16.34 3.79
C VAL A 12 -1.13 -17.82 3.71
N ASP A 13 -1.94 -18.69 4.31
CA ASP A 13 -1.74 -20.15 4.23
C ASP A 13 -0.32 -20.59 4.67
N GLY A 14 0.31 -19.86 5.59
CA GLY A 14 1.68 -20.12 6.06
C GLY A 14 2.80 -19.62 5.13
N LYS A 15 2.49 -18.99 4.00
CA LYS A 15 3.48 -18.43 3.06
C LYS A 15 4.14 -17.17 3.60
N CYS A 16 5.44 -17.03 3.36
CA CYS A 16 6.21 -15.83 3.65
C CYS A 16 5.82 -14.69 2.69
N VAL A 17 6.01 -13.43 3.08
CA VAL A 17 5.73 -12.25 2.24
C VAL A 17 6.45 -12.32 0.88
N ARG A 18 7.66 -12.91 0.84
CA ARG A 18 8.42 -13.13 -0.40
C ARG A 18 7.77 -14.11 -1.38
N GLU A 19 6.84 -14.92 -0.90
CA GLU A 19 6.14 -15.94 -1.68
C GLU A 19 4.73 -15.46 -2.10
N MET A 20 4.35 -14.24 -1.72
CA MET A 20 3.08 -13.62 -2.10
C MET A 20 3.20 -12.90 -3.43
N SER A 21 2.12 -12.91 -4.20
CA SER A 21 1.96 -11.98 -5.31
C SER A 21 1.83 -10.53 -4.79
N ALA A 22 2.21 -9.58 -5.63
CA ALA A 22 2.02 -8.15 -5.40
C ALA A 22 0.57 -7.80 -5.03
N ALA A 23 -0.40 -8.42 -5.72
CA ALA A 23 -1.82 -8.21 -5.45
C ALA A 23 -2.26 -8.79 -4.09
N GLU A 24 -1.79 -9.98 -3.70
CA GLU A 24 -2.06 -10.55 -2.36
C GLU A 24 -1.47 -9.68 -1.25
N PHE A 25 -0.22 -9.24 -1.42
CA PHE A 25 0.44 -8.37 -0.47
C PHE A 25 -0.30 -7.04 -0.30
N PHE A 26 -0.68 -6.41 -1.42
CA PHE A 26 -1.46 -5.18 -1.38
C PHE A 26 -2.79 -5.39 -0.65
N ARG A 27 -3.57 -6.40 -1.02
CA ARG A 27 -4.88 -6.65 -0.40
C ARG A 27 -4.74 -6.82 1.12
N LYS A 28 -3.74 -7.57 1.57
CA LYS A 28 -3.50 -7.77 3.02
C LYS A 28 -3.11 -6.50 3.76
N THR A 29 -2.15 -5.76 3.23
CA THR A 29 -1.71 -4.51 3.84
C THR A 29 -2.81 -3.45 3.80
N TRP A 30 -3.65 -3.47 2.77
CA TRP A 30 -4.85 -2.63 2.66
C TRP A 30 -5.94 -3.01 3.66
N GLU A 31 -6.19 -4.30 3.92
CA GLU A 31 -7.10 -4.73 4.98
C GLU A 31 -6.61 -4.26 6.36
N ALA A 32 -5.30 -4.24 6.61
CA ALA A 32 -4.76 -3.70 7.86
C ALA A 32 -5.09 -2.21 8.05
N VAL A 33 -5.07 -1.41 6.97
CA VAL A 33 -5.49 0.00 7.01
C VAL A 33 -6.96 0.14 7.45
N LYS A 34 -7.83 -0.75 6.95
CA LYS A 34 -9.28 -0.74 7.29
C LYS A 34 -9.57 -1.11 8.75
N LEU A 35 -8.63 -1.74 9.45
CA LEU A 35 -8.77 -2.06 10.87
C LEU A 35 -8.50 -0.85 11.78
N VAL A 36 -7.82 0.18 11.27
CA VAL A 36 -7.57 1.43 11.97
C VAL A 36 -8.78 2.36 11.78
N PRO A 37 -9.40 2.92 12.84
CA PRO A 37 -10.58 3.77 12.71
C PRO A 37 -10.42 4.92 11.72
N GLU A 38 -9.29 5.63 11.78
CA GLU A 38 -8.96 6.73 10.88
C GLU A 38 -8.74 6.25 9.44
N GLY A 39 -8.10 5.10 9.27
CA GLY A 39 -7.90 4.48 7.97
C GLY A 39 -9.22 4.04 7.33
N LYS A 40 -10.10 3.43 8.11
CA LYS A 40 -11.45 3.08 7.67
C LYS A 40 -12.25 4.33 7.27
N ALA A 41 -12.26 5.36 8.11
CA ALA A 41 -13.00 6.59 7.83
C ALA A 41 -12.51 7.26 6.54
N ALA A 42 -11.19 7.27 6.29
CA ALA A 42 -10.62 7.76 5.04
C ALA A 42 -11.02 6.88 3.84
N ILE A 43 -10.92 5.56 3.96
CA ILE A 43 -11.26 4.62 2.87
C ILE A 43 -12.74 4.70 2.48
N ASP A 44 -13.63 4.92 3.45
CA ASP A 44 -15.06 5.04 3.19
C ASP A 44 -15.41 6.29 2.34
N THR A 45 -14.47 7.22 2.10
CA THR A 45 -14.65 8.37 1.20
C THR A 45 -14.11 8.14 -0.21
N PHE A 46 -13.55 6.97 -0.52
CA PHE A 46 -13.00 6.67 -1.84
C PHE A 46 -14.06 6.08 -2.77
N ASP A 47 -14.06 6.52 -4.02
CA ASP A 47 -15.01 6.06 -5.05
C ASP A 47 -14.59 4.70 -5.63
N TYR A 48 -13.29 4.46 -5.80
CA TYR A 48 -12.81 3.13 -6.16
C TYR A 48 -11.38 2.86 -5.69
N VAL A 49 -11.09 1.56 -5.56
CA VAL A 49 -9.75 1.00 -5.36
C VAL A 49 -9.51 0.00 -6.49
N ASN A 50 -8.64 0.34 -7.44
CA ASN A 50 -8.27 -0.54 -8.53
C ASN A 50 -6.93 -1.21 -8.22
N VAL A 51 -6.97 -2.49 -7.87
CA VAL A 51 -5.76 -3.26 -7.58
C VAL A 51 -5.17 -3.75 -8.89
N THR A 52 -3.88 -3.50 -9.11
CA THR A 52 -3.16 -4.04 -10.24
C THR A 52 -3.14 -5.57 -10.12
N ASP A 53 -3.87 -6.26 -10.99
CA ASP A 53 -4.02 -7.73 -10.95
C ASP A 53 -2.81 -8.46 -11.58
N LEU A 54 -1.62 -7.89 -11.42
CA LEU A 54 -0.40 -8.52 -11.89
C LEU A 54 0.01 -9.61 -10.91
N ALA A 55 -0.02 -10.86 -11.37
CA ALA A 55 0.44 -12.05 -10.64
C ALA A 55 1.98 -12.10 -10.46
N TYR A 56 2.68 -10.97 -10.53
CA TYR A 56 4.10 -10.91 -10.24
C TYR A 56 4.29 -11.10 -8.73
N LEU A 57 5.28 -11.93 -8.38
CA LEU A 57 5.79 -11.97 -7.01
C LEU A 57 6.30 -10.58 -6.65
N LEU A 58 6.18 -10.22 -5.37
CA LEU A 58 6.93 -9.08 -4.87
C LEU A 58 8.42 -9.27 -5.18
N PRO A 59 9.14 -8.20 -5.59
CA PRO A 59 10.57 -8.29 -5.80
C PRO A 59 11.24 -8.75 -4.50
N GLY A 60 11.80 -9.96 -4.50
CA GLY A 60 12.51 -10.54 -3.35
C GLY A 60 13.94 -10.01 -3.20
N CYS A 61 14.22 -8.79 -3.65
CA CYS A 61 15.53 -8.16 -3.59
C CYS A 61 15.68 -7.34 -2.30
N ASP A 62 16.93 -7.12 -1.90
CA ASP A 62 17.23 -6.39 -0.65
C ASP A 62 16.95 -4.88 -0.75
N ASN A 63 16.90 -4.34 -1.98
CA ASN A 63 16.68 -2.92 -2.24
C ASN A 63 15.25 -2.66 -2.74
N ILE A 64 14.31 -2.62 -1.81
CA ILE A 64 12.89 -2.33 -2.04
C ILE A 64 12.45 -1.13 -1.21
N ARG A 65 11.65 -0.25 -1.82
CA ARG A 65 11.03 0.90 -1.19
C ARG A 65 9.56 0.98 -1.60
N PHE A 66 8.67 0.90 -0.62
CA PHE A 66 7.25 1.17 -0.85
C PHE A 66 7.01 2.66 -1.07
N THR A 67 6.12 3.00 -2.00
CA THR A 67 5.83 4.39 -2.37
C THR A 67 4.34 4.63 -2.49
N THR A 68 3.97 5.88 -2.26
CA THR A 68 2.62 6.39 -2.50
C THR A 68 2.74 7.77 -3.14
N GLU A 69 1.94 8.04 -4.16
CA GLU A 69 1.89 9.31 -4.87
C GLU A 69 0.45 9.82 -4.89
N ILE A 70 0.24 11.06 -4.46
CA ILE A 70 -1.08 11.69 -4.45
C ILE A 70 -1.08 12.75 -5.55
N GLU A 71 -1.97 12.59 -6.52
CA GLU A 71 -2.03 13.44 -7.69
C GLU A 71 -3.39 14.13 -7.82
N PRO A 72 -3.42 15.45 -8.10
CA PRO A 72 -4.64 16.14 -8.47
C PRO A 72 -5.06 15.76 -9.90
N GLY A 73 -6.24 15.16 -10.04
CA GLY A 73 -6.88 14.87 -11.33
C GLY A 73 -7.71 16.02 -11.91
N GLY A 74 -7.71 17.19 -11.27
CA GLY A 74 -8.61 18.30 -11.62
C GLY A 74 -10.07 17.91 -11.43
N SER A 75 -10.92 18.14 -12.45
CA SER A 75 -12.35 17.78 -12.42
C SER A 75 -12.60 16.27 -12.29
N GLU A 76 -11.57 15.45 -12.46
CA GLU A 76 -11.70 14.02 -12.29
C GLU A 76 -11.56 13.59 -10.84
N GLY A 77 -11.11 14.43 -9.91
CA GLY A 77 -10.93 14.07 -8.50
C GLY A 77 -9.45 13.97 -8.08
N VAL A 78 -9.18 13.28 -6.98
CA VAL A 78 -7.83 13.03 -6.45
C VAL A 78 -7.49 11.56 -6.61
N TYR A 79 -6.26 11.29 -7.04
CA TYR A 79 -5.73 9.95 -7.21
C TYR A 79 -4.65 9.66 -6.17
N LEU A 80 -4.62 8.41 -5.69
CA LEU A 80 -3.54 7.85 -4.88
C LEU A 80 -3.01 6.61 -5.59
N ASP A 81 -1.79 6.72 -6.10
CA ASP A 81 -1.06 5.59 -6.65
C ASP A 81 -0.17 4.97 -5.58
N ILE A 82 -0.27 3.66 -5.47
CA ILE A 82 0.45 2.84 -4.51
C ILE A 82 1.38 1.93 -5.27
N GLY A 83 2.66 1.91 -4.89
CA GLY A 83 3.68 1.21 -5.63
C GLY A 83 4.84 0.71 -4.78
N VAL A 84 5.74 0.04 -5.49
CA VAL A 84 7.02 -0.41 -4.98
C VAL A 84 8.12 -0.07 -5.98
N CYS A 85 9.14 0.62 -5.51
CA CYS A 85 10.37 0.84 -6.23
C CYS A 85 11.39 -0.22 -5.83
N TYR A 86 12.08 -0.79 -6.80
CA TYR A 86 13.12 -1.77 -6.56
C TYR A 86 14.20 -1.69 -7.63
N THR A 87 15.40 -2.16 -7.29
CA THR A 87 16.52 -2.22 -8.23
C THR A 87 17.05 -3.64 -8.29
N LEU A 88 17.11 -4.21 -9.50
CA LEU A 88 17.82 -5.46 -9.76
C LEU A 88 19.30 -5.16 -10.01
N ASP A 89 20.19 -6.09 -9.66
CA ASP A 89 21.64 -5.84 -9.68
C ASP A 89 22.14 -5.29 -11.03
N GLY A 90 22.67 -4.07 -11.00
CA GLY A 90 23.20 -3.38 -12.18
C GLY A 90 22.15 -2.70 -13.07
N GLU A 91 20.87 -2.71 -12.68
CA GLU A 91 19.77 -2.07 -13.43
C GLU A 91 19.35 -0.72 -12.84
N SER A 92 18.52 0.01 -13.59
CA SER A 92 17.84 1.22 -13.13
C SER A 92 16.71 0.89 -12.15
N GLU A 93 16.37 1.83 -11.25
CA GLU A 93 15.20 1.72 -10.39
C GLU A 93 13.94 1.47 -11.23
N THR A 94 13.21 0.42 -10.90
CA THR A 94 11.95 0.03 -11.53
C THR A 94 10.81 0.27 -10.55
N LYS A 95 9.72 0.86 -11.03
CA LYS A 95 8.49 1.07 -10.25
C LYS A 95 7.42 0.08 -10.69
N LEU A 96 6.95 -0.73 -9.76
CA LEU A 96 5.78 -1.60 -9.93
C LEU A 96 4.58 -0.96 -9.22
N TYR A 97 3.51 -0.72 -9.97
CA TYR A 97 2.25 -0.21 -9.43
C TYR A 97 1.42 -1.35 -8.84
N LEU A 98 1.01 -1.20 -7.58
CA LEU A 98 0.22 -2.17 -6.84
C LEU A 98 -1.28 -1.84 -6.86
N ALA A 99 -1.63 -0.57 -6.78
CA ALA A 99 -3.01 -0.11 -6.86
C ALA A 99 -3.10 1.37 -7.23
N THR A 100 -4.24 1.76 -7.80
CA THR A 100 -4.67 3.15 -7.96
C THR A 100 -6.01 3.34 -7.27
N ILE A 101 -6.09 4.34 -6.40
CA ILE A 101 -7.26 4.69 -5.61
C ILE A 101 -7.74 6.07 -6.04
N LYS A 102 -9.06 6.29 -6.02
CA LYS A 102 -9.65 7.56 -6.42
C LYS A 102 -10.71 8.05 -5.44
N THR A 103 -10.78 9.36 -5.26
CA THR A 103 -11.94 10.06 -4.68
C THR A 103 -12.37 11.22 -5.59
N LEU A 104 -13.66 11.49 -5.65
CA LEU A 104 -14.26 12.64 -6.33
C LEU A 104 -14.30 13.89 -5.43
N ASP A 105 -13.94 13.77 -4.14
CA ASP A 105 -13.69 14.93 -3.28
C ASP A 105 -12.34 15.56 -3.65
N ASP A 106 -12.37 16.56 -4.53
CA ASP A 106 -11.19 17.33 -4.98
C ASP A 106 -10.83 18.48 -4.02
N GLY A 107 -11.55 18.60 -2.89
CA GLY A 107 -11.25 19.53 -1.82
C GLY A 107 -10.15 19.04 -0.88
N ALA A 108 -9.76 19.90 0.07
CA ALA A 108 -8.74 19.57 1.06
C ALA A 108 -9.06 18.30 1.88
N GLY A 109 -10.35 17.98 2.06
CA GLY A 109 -10.83 16.75 2.71
C GLY A 109 -10.34 15.49 1.99
N GLY A 110 -10.55 15.41 0.68
CA GLY A 110 -10.09 14.28 -0.13
C GLY A 110 -8.58 14.09 -0.09
N PHE A 111 -7.79 15.17 -0.19
CA PHE A 111 -6.33 15.09 -0.05
C PHE A 111 -5.90 14.59 1.33
N MET A 112 -6.55 15.04 2.41
CA MET A 112 -6.25 14.57 3.76
C MET A 112 -6.57 13.08 3.93
N ASN A 113 -7.71 12.62 3.42
CA ASN A 113 -8.09 11.20 3.49
C ASN A 113 -7.13 10.33 2.67
N MET A 114 -6.71 10.78 1.48
CA MET A 114 -5.67 10.12 0.69
C MET A 114 -4.35 10.03 1.47
N GLY A 115 -3.93 11.12 2.12
CA GLY A 115 -2.73 11.15 2.96
C GLY A 115 -2.79 10.18 4.15
N ILE A 116 -3.94 10.09 4.82
CA ILE A 116 -4.16 9.15 5.93
C ILE A 116 -4.01 7.71 5.43
N ALA A 117 -4.72 7.34 4.36
CA ALA A 117 -4.66 5.99 3.80
C ALA A 117 -3.25 5.65 3.30
N ALA A 118 -2.59 6.57 2.59
CA ALA A 118 -1.23 6.41 2.09
C ALA A 118 -0.23 6.18 3.23
N GLY A 119 -0.27 6.99 4.28
CA GLY A 119 0.63 6.89 5.43
C GLY A 119 0.44 5.58 6.20
N LEU A 120 -0.81 5.20 6.46
CA LEU A 120 -1.12 3.93 7.12
C LEU A 120 -0.69 2.73 6.27
N TRP A 121 -0.94 2.77 4.96
CA TRP A 121 -0.52 1.70 4.06
C TRP A 121 1.01 1.57 4.03
N LEU A 122 1.75 2.68 3.91
CA LEU A 122 3.22 2.66 3.97
C LEU A 122 3.73 2.04 5.27
N TYR A 123 3.13 2.40 6.40
CA TYR A 123 3.47 1.82 7.69
C TYR A 123 3.29 0.31 7.70
N TYR A 124 2.12 -0.19 7.29
CA TYR A 124 1.84 -1.62 7.28
C TYR A 124 2.64 -2.38 6.23
N ALA A 125 2.88 -1.82 5.05
CA ALA A 125 3.70 -2.44 4.00
C ALA A 125 5.15 -2.62 4.46
N ASN A 126 5.74 -1.58 5.08
CA ASN A 126 7.10 -1.68 5.64
C ASN A 126 7.16 -2.66 6.81
N ALA A 127 6.16 -2.63 7.70
CA ALA A 127 6.09 -3.57 8.82
C ALA A 127 5.95 -5.02 8.31
N ALA A 128 5.07 -5.26 7.35
CA ALA A 128 4.87 -6.56 6.71
C ALA A 128 6.16 -7.11 6.12
N TYR A 129 6.84 -6.29 5.32
CA TYR A 129 8.04 -6.70 4.63
C TYR A 129 9.17 -6.96 5.64
N ASN A 130 9.47 -5.99 6.53
CA ASN A 130 10.62 -6.09 7.42
C ASN A 130 10.44 -7.07 8.60
N TYR A 131 9.26 -7.14 9.22
CA TYR A 131 9.02 -8.04 10.36
C TYR A 131 8.68 -9.49 9.95
N SER A 132 8.54 -9.77 8.65
CA SER A 132 8.45 -11.14 8.15
C SER A 132 9.80 -11.90 8.20
N PHE A 133 10.90 -11.23 8.58
CA PHE A 133 12.25 -11.79 8.66
C PHE A 133 12.74 -12.19 10.05
N ASP A 134 12.04 -11.83 11.14
CA ASP A 134 12.49 -12.06 12.52
C ASP A 134 11.66 -13.14 13.24
N TRP A 135 11.83 -14.42 12.86
CA TRP A 135 11.30 -15.58 13.60
C TRP A 135 12.22 -16.78 13.48
#